data_AF-A0A1V1NRQ4-F1
#
_entry.id   AF-A0A1V1NRQ4-F1
#
_cell.length_a   1.000
_cell.length_b   1.000
_cell.length_c   1.000
_cell.angle_alpha   90.00
_cell.angle_beta   90.00
_cell.angle_gamma   90.00
#
_symmetry.space_group_name_H-M   'P 1'
#
loop_
_entity.id
_entity.type
_entity.pdbx_description
1 polymer ?
#
loop_
_entity_poly.entity_id
_entity_poly.type
_entity_poly.pdbx_seq_one_letter_code
_entity_poly.pdbx_strand_id
1 'polypeptide(L)'
;YITNSNITTTGDLKIDAQNTSTIDAINTSVTTTGDTGVGVSLAFNIIGWESQNVLFNTIDALIGTSIGNAQPDEVKAYILDTELDITGNLSLSAISQAQLTASVSNASTSAASALMNASGIAVSGILASNMMNSLADAYINYTGDQGIVKAGMITISAKDDAAISATTDMKAISSTTNDGGASILGGLVDAFTSEYNYSSKSGAQVIKTNDIVRVASDHTAGAVTKGIYKYIGTEQSIDLTTEDFSNQSSWERITRTNASDTIPNIGNVTDSDSQAFGGLVVRNDVRSE
;
A
#
# COMPACT_ATOMS: atom_id res chain seq x y z
N TYR A 1 4.50 17.97 -41.78
CA TYR A 1 3.90 19.19 -42.33
C TYR A 1 4.53 19.53 -43.68
N ILE A 2 3.93 20.42 -44.46
CA ILE A 2 4.50 20.98 -45.71
C ILE A 2 4.41 22.50 -45.64
N THR A 3 5.48 23.21 -45.99
CA THR A 3 5.50 24.69 -45.96
C THR A 3 6.22 25.26 -47.19
N ASN A 4 5.81 26.44 -47.67
CA ASN A 4 6.55 27.24 -48.66
C ASN A 4 6.96 26.43 -49.90
N SER A 5 6.01 25.68 -50.48
CA SER A 5 6.29 24.67 -51.51
C SER A 5 5.24 24.69 -52.63
N ASN A 6 5.54 23.99 -53.73
CA ASN A 6 4.55 23.66 -54.76
C ASN A 6 4.52 22.14 -54.92
N ILE A 7 3.37 21.51 -54.69
CA ILE A 7 3.23 20.06 -54.74
C ILE A 7 2.35 19.68 -55.94
N THR A 8 2.88 18.84 -56.82
CA THR A 8 2.14 18.26 -57.94
C THR A 8 2.27 16.73 -57.90
N THR A 9 1.14 16.02 -57.87
CA THR A 9 1.13 14.54 -57.88
C THR A 9 -0.11 13.96 -58.54
N THR A 10 0.03 12.81 -59.18
CA THR A 10 -1.09 12.06 -59.75
C THR A 10 -1.77 11.11 -58.75
N GLY A 11 -1.11 10.83 -57.62
CA GLY A 11 -1.65 9.98 -56.54
C GLY A 11 -2.24 10.79 -55.39
N ASP A 12 -2.50 10.10 -54.27
CA ASP A 12 -2.98 10.73 -53.04
C ASP A 12 -1.83 11.43 -52.28
N LEU A 13 -2.16 12.51 -51.56
CA LEU A 13 -1.27 13.16 -50.59
C LEU A 13 -1.82 12.97 -49.19
N LYS A 14 -1.02 12.37 -48.30
CA LYS A 14 -1.41 12.14 -46.90
C LYS A 14 -0.38 12.76 -45.95
N ILE A 15 -0.87 13.56 -45.00
CA ILE A 15 -0.14 14.02 -43.82
C ILE A 15 -0.83 13.43 -42.60
N ASP A 16 -0.08 12.66 -41.82
CA ASP A 16 -0.58 11.92 -40.67
C ASP A 16 0.35 12.18 -39.49
N ALA A 17 -0.16 12.90 -38.50
CA ALA A 17 0.51 13.20 -37.26
C ALA A 17 -0.25 12.50 -36.15
N GLN A 18 0.46 11.67 -35.37
CA GLN A 18 -0.11 10.91 -34.28
C GLN A 18 0.80 11.03 -33.06
N ASN A 19 0.23 11.32 -31.90
CA ASN A 19 0.88 11.12 -30.62
C ASN A 19 0.03 10.18 -29.77
N THR A 20 0.67 9.18 -29.17
CA THR A 20 0.04 8.27 -28.23
C THR A 20 0.86 8.24 -26.96
N SER A 21 0.29 8.72 -25.87
CA SER A 21 0.96 8.80 -24.58
C SER A 21 0.27 7.91 -23.55
N THR A 22 1.02 7.06 -22.86
CA THR A 22 0.50 6.26 -21.75
C THR A 22 1.39 6.45 -20.54
N ILE A 23 0.81 6.85 -19.41
CA ILE A 23 1.53 6.98 -18.14
C ILE A 23 0.75 6.31 -17.03
N ASP A 24 1.38 5.32 -16.39
CA ASP A 24 0.86 4.66 -15.20
C ASP A 24 1.76 4.97 -14.01
N ALA A 25 1.22 5.69 -13.03
CA ALA A 25 1.88 5.97 -11.76
C ALA A 25 1.19 5.17 -10.65
N ILE A 26 1.91 4.19 -10.11
CA ILE A 26 1.43 3.31 -9.04
C ILE A 26 2.31 3.51 -7.82
N ASN A 27 1.72 3.83 -6.67
CA ASN A 27 2.44 3.95 -5.41
C ASN A 27 1.71 3.22 -4.28
N THR A 28 2.41 2.35 -3.56
CA THR A 28 1.85 1.56 -2.46
C THR A 28 2.76 1.69 -1.25
N SER A 29 2.19 2.12 -0.12
CA SER A 29 2.91 2.26 1.14
C SER A 29 2.19 1.54 2.28
N VAL A 30 2.98 0.95 3.17
CA VAL A 30 2.52 0.34 4.40
C VAL A 30 3.44 0.80 5.53
N THR A 31 2.86 1.36 6.59
CA THR A 31 3.55 1.78 7.81
C THR A 31 2.93 1.03 8.99
N THR A 32 3.74 0.31 9.77
CA THR A 32 3.29 -0.42 10.96
C THR A 32 4.17 -0.09 12.15
N THR A 33 3.60 0.32 13.28
CA THR A 33 4.36 0.77 14.46
C THR A 33 3.64 0.43 15.76
N GLY A 34 4.39 0.37 16.87
CA GLY A 34 3.85 0.21 18.23
C GLY A 34 3.61 1.54 18.97
N ASP A 35 3.59 2.66 18.26
CA ASP A 35 3.38 4.00 18.78
C ASP A 35 2.74 4.86 17.67
N THR A 36 3.43 5.88 17.16
CA THR A 36 2.92 6.77 16.13
C THR A 36 3.39 6.32 14.75
N GLY A 37 2.45 6.09 13.84
CA GLY A 37 2.69 5.77 12.43
C GLY A 37 2.16 6.86 11.53
N VAL A 38 3.02 7.38 10.65
CA VAL A 38 2.64 8.39 9.65
C VAL A 38 3.08 7.86 8.29
N GLY A 39 2.09 7.61 7.43
CA GLY A 39 2.32 7.27 6.03
C GLY A 39 1.78 8.37 5.14
N VAL A 40 2.55 8.79 4.14
CA VAL A 40 2.07 9.65 3.04
C VAL A 40 2.49 9.03 1.73
N SER A 41 1.59 8.98 0.75
CA SER A 41 1.88 8.44 -0.58
C SER A 41 1.26 9.29 -1.67
N LEU A 42 2.01 9.48 -2.75
CA LEU A 42 1.67 10.39 -3.83
C LEU A 42 1.92 9.67 -5.17
N ALA A 43 1.03 9.87 -6.13
CA ALA A 43 1.26 9.54 -7.53
C ALA A 43 0.70 10.68 -8.41
N PHE A 44 1.48 11.06 -9.41
CA PHE A 44 1.13 12.16 -10.33
C PHE A 44 1.57 11.82 -11.75
N ASN A 45 0.64 12.04 -12.68
CA ASN A 45 0.91 12.03 -14.11
C ASN A 45 0.59 13.41 -14.68
N ILE A 46 1.49 13.96 -15.48
CA ILE A 46 1.36 15.30 -16.04
C ILE A 46 1.83 15.27 -17.50
N ILE A 47 0.94 15.64 -18.42
CA ILE A 47 1.23 15.89 -19.84
C ILE A 47 0.69 17.26 -20.21
N GLY A 48 1.48 18.08 -20.91
CA GLY A 48 1.03 19.37 -21.41
C GLY A 48 1.13 20.54 -20.42
N TRP A 49 2.02 20.43 -19.44
CA TRP A 49 2.23 21.44 -18.41
C TRP A 49 3.73 21.64 -18.16
N GLU A 50 4.12 22.86 -17.81
CA GLU A 50 5.50 23.15 -17.43
C GLU A 50 5.93 22.36 -16.19
N SER A 51 7.16 21.82 -16.21
CA SER A 51 7.77 21.18 -15.05
C SER A 51 8.13 22.23 -14.00
N GLN A 52 7.23 22.46 -13.05
CA GLN A 52 7.57 23.20 -11.84
C GLN A 52 8.07 22.23 -10.77
N ASN A 53 8.71 22.74 -9.71
CA ASN A 53 8.98 21.97 -8.49
C ASN A 53 7.68 21.67 -7.74
N VAL A 54 6.77 20.98 -8.42
CA VAL A 54 5.40 20.67 -8.00
C VAL A 54 5.40 19.93 -6.68
N LEU A 55 6.47 19.17 -6.37
CA LEU A 55 6.65 18.38 -5.15
C LEU A 55 7.00 19.22 -3.89
N PHE A 56 7.65 20.37 -4.04
CA PHE A 56 8.10 21.19 -2.89
C PHE A 56 7.13 22.32 -2.52
N ASN A 57 6.18 22.65 -3.41
CA ASN A 57 5.12 23.64 -3.16
C ASN A 57 3.80 22.99 -2.69
N THR A 58 3.81 21.69 -2.33
CA THR A 58 2.67 20.75 -2.42
C THR A 58 1.55 20.89 -1.39
N ILE A 59 1.71 21.55 -0.26
CA ILE A 59 0.61 21.55 0.72
C ILE A 59 -0.43 22.63 0.40
N ASP A 60 0.00 23.84 -0.01
CA ASP A 60 -0.92 24.92 -0.42
C ASP A 60 -1.39 24.76 -1.87
N ALA A 61 -0.57 24.20 -2.76
CA ALA A 61 -0.92 24.07 -4.17
C ALA A 61 -2.00 23.03 -4.46
N LEU A 62 -2.22 22.10 -3.53
CA LEU A 62 -3.09 20.96 -3.72
C LEU A 62 -4.57 21.25 -3.46
N ILE A 63 -4.89 22.34 -2.74
CA ILE A 63 -6.26 22.68 -2.28
C ILE A 63 -6.83 23.92 -3.01
N GLY A 64 -6.10 24.54 -3.93
CA GLY A 64 -6.69 25.67 -4.68
C GLY A 64 -5.80 26.50 -5.58
N THR A 65 -4.57 26.10 -5.90
CA THR A 65 -3.70 26.92 -6.78
C THR A 65 -3.24 26.19 -8.04
N SER A 66 -2.76 26.99 -8.99
CA SER A 66 -2.28 26.51 -10.29
C SER A 66 -1.03 25.64 -10.10
N ILE A 67 -1.07 24.40 -10.60
CA ILE A 67 0.04 23.42 -10.49
C ILE A 67 1.14 23.67 -11.54
N GLY A 68 0.91 24.61 -12.46
CA GLY A 68 1.87 25.04 -13.46
C GLY A 68 1.20 25.89 -14.51
N ASN A 69 1.99 26.43 -15.44
CA ASN A 69 1.42 27.03 -16.64
C ASN A 69 1.10 25.92 -17.66
N ALA A 70 0.00 26.09 -18.38
CA ALA A 70 -0.36 25.24 -19.50
C ALA A 70 0.74 25.33 -20.59
N GLN A 71 1.22 24.17 -21.04
CA GLN A 71 2.13 24.04 -22.18
C GLN A 71 1.67 22.81 -22.99
N PRO A 72 0.57 22.92 -23.76
CA PRO A 72 -0.10 21.79 -24.38
C PRO A 72 0.85 20.83 -25.12
N ASP A 73 0.55 19.54 -25.04
CA ASP A 73 1.17 18.54 -25.92
C ASP A 73 0.53 18.64 -27.31
N GLU A 74 1.29 19.11 -28.30
CA GLU A 74 0.76 19.49 -29.61
C GLU A 74 0.98 18.42 -30.68
N VAL A 75 -0.09 18.04 -31.38
CA VAL A 75 -0.06 17.19 -32.58
C VAL A 75 -0.59 17.99 -33.75
N LYS A 76 0.28 18.33 -34.70
CA LYS A 76 -0.08 19.19 -35.84
C LYS A 76 0.14 18.52 -37.19
N ALA A 77 -0.93 18.41 -37.98
CA ALA A 77 -0.88 17.98 -39.38
C ALA A 77 -1.28 19.14 -40.29
N TYR A 78 -0.28 19.89 -40.79
CA TYR A 78 -0.58 21.12 -41.53
C TYR A 78 0.17 21.29 -42.85
N ILE A 79 -0.45 22.10 -43.72
CA ILE A 79 0.13 22.66 -44.94
C ILE A 79 0.07 24.19 -44.84
N LEU A 80 1.20 24.86 -45.07
CA LEU A 80 1.32 26.31 -44.98
C LEU A 80 1.91 26.88 -46.26
N ASP A 81 1.35 27.97 -46.81
CA ASP A 81 1.96 28.71 -47.91
C ASP A 81 2.41 27.81 -49.07
N THR A 82 1.54 26.88 -49.48
CA THR A 82 1.87 25.84 -50.46
C THR A 82 0.76 25.71 -51.51
N GLU A 83 1.11 25.75 -52.79
CA GLU A 83 0.17 25.45 -53.88
C GLU A 83 0.08 23.93 -54.08
N LEU A 84 -1.13 23.40 -54.21
CA LEU A 84 -1.39 21.96 -54.32
C LEU A 84 -2.11 21.65 -55.64
N ASP A 85 -1.50 20.79 -56.46
CA ASP A 85 -2.10 20.20 -57.66
C ASP A 85 -2.05 18.66 -57.57
N ILE A 86 -3.08 18.10 -56.93
CA ILE A 86 -3.19 16.67 -56.59
C ILE A 86 -4.31 16.09 -57.45
N THR A 87 -4.03 15.08 -58.28
CA THR A 87 -5.10 14.39 -59.02
C THR A 87 -5.90 13.43 -58.12
N GLY A 88 -5.23 12.81 -57.14
CA GLY A 88 -5.86 11.95 -56.12
C GLY A 88 -6.45 12.74 -54.94
N ASN A 89 -6.63 12.07 -53.81
CA ASN A 89 -7.18 12.65 -52.59
C ASN A 89 -6.12 13.31 -51.71
N LEU A 90 -6.52 14.33 -50.96
CA LEU A 90 -5.73 14.99 -49.92
C LEU A 90 -6.27 14.60 -48.54
N SER A 91 -5.41 14.09 -47.66
CA SER A 91 -5.76 13.77 -46.28
C SER A 91 -4.79 14.43 -45.30
N LEU A 92 -5.30 15.23 -44.37
CA LEU A 92 -4.57 15.73 -43.20
C LEU A 92 -5.23 15.15 -41.95
N SER A 93 -4.46 14.44 -41.13
CA SER A 93 -4.92 13.80 -39.91
C SER A 93 -3.99 14.13 -38.75
N ALA A 94 -4.51 14.75 -37.71
CA ALA A 94 -3.83 14.96 -36.43
C ALA A 94 -4.57 14.19 -35.33
N ILE A 95 -3.91 13.24 -34.67
CA ILE A 95 -4.50 12.44 -33.61
C ILE A 95 -3.63 12.53 -32.37
N SER A 96 -4.15 13.13 -31.31
CA SER A 96 -3.62 13.03 -29.96
C SER A 96 -4.42 11.98 -29.20
N GLN A 97 -3.75 10.96 -28.68
CA GLN A 97 -4.35 9.97 -27.80
C GLN A 97 -3.54 9.87 -26.53
N ALA A 98 -4.20 9.88 -25.37
CA ALA A 98 -3.51 9.76 -24.12
C ALA A 98 -4.29 8.96 -23.07
N GLN A 99 -3.54 8.19 -22.28
CA GLN A 99 -4.07 7.39 -21.20
C GLN A 99 -3.22 7.59 -19.94
N LEU A 100 -3.82 8.19 -18.90
CA LEU A 100 -3.12 8.47 -17.64
C LEU A 100 -3.81 7.75 -16.48
N THR A 101 -3.07 6.89 -15.78
CA THR A 101 -3.57 6.18 -14.60
C THR A 101 -2.72 6.50 -13.38
N ALA A 102 -3.33 7.04 -12.33
CA ALA A 102 -2.68 7.24 -11.03
C ALA A 102 -3.35 6.33 -10.00
N SER A 103 -2.64 5.36 -9.46
CA SER A 103 -3.16 4.45 -8.43
C SER A 103 -2.31 4.52 -7.17
N VAL A 104 -2.91 4.91 -6.04
CA VAL A 104 -2.18 5.06 -4.78
C VAL A 104 -2.83 4.25 -3.68
N SER A 105 -2.05 3.45 -2.96
CA SER A 105 -2.48 2.87 -1.70
C SER A 105 -1.57 3.27 -0.55
N ASN A 106 -2.16 3.55 0.60
CA ASN A 106 -1.41 3.89 1.81
C ASN A 106 -2.10 3.34 3.05
N ALA A 107 -1.44 2.42 3.73
CA ALA A 107 -1.91 1.80 4.95
C ALA A 107 -0.98 2.14 6.12
N SER A 108 -1.43 3.05 7.00
CA SER A 108 -0.78 3.35 8.26
C SER A 108 -1.49 2.64 9.41
N THR A 109 -0.76 1.82 10.15
CA THR A 109 -1.26 1.05 11.29
C THR A 109 -0.40 1.30 12.52
N SER A 110 -1.03 1.72 13.61
CA SER A 110 -0.48 1.78 14.95
C SER A 110 -1.09 0.67 15.79
N ALA A 111 -0.24 -0.17 16.39
CA ALA A 111 -0.61 -1.26 17.29
C ALA A 111 0.20 -1.13 18.57
N ALA A 112 -0.11 -0.11 19.36
CA ALA A 112 0.62 0.24 20.56
C ALA A 112 0.27 -0.67 21.74
N SER A 113 1.29 -1.09 22.48
CA SER A 113 1.14 -1.86 23.71
C SER A 113 2.18 -1.44 24.73
N ALA A 114 1.73 -1.16 25.96
CA ALA A 114 2.61 -0.77 27.05
C ALA A 114 2.09 -1.30 28.40
N LEU A 115 2.94 -1.21 29.43
CA LEU A 115 2.56 -1.58 30.79
C LEU A 115 1.50 -0.64 31.38
N MET A 116 1.66 0.66 31.14
CA MET A 116 0.79 1.73 31.63
C MET A 116 0.79 2.86 30.60
N ASN A 117 -0.32 3.62 30.52
CA ASN A 117 -0.45 4.85 29.71
C ASN A 117 -0.01 4.67 28.24
N ALA A 118 -0.50 3.62 27.59
CA ALA A 118 -0.17 3.37 26.19
C ALA A 118 -0.77 4.47 25.29
N SER A 119 -0.08 4.83 24.21
CA SER A 119 -0.59 5.78 23.22
C SER A 119 -0.23 5.29 21.82
N GLY A 120 -1.17 5.46 20.90
CA GLY A 120 -1.00 5.07 19.51
C GLY A 120 -1.71 6.04 18.58
N ILE A 121 -1.01 6.47 17.53
CA ILE A 121 -1.56 7.36 16.51
C ILE A 121 -1.25 6.78 15.13
N ALA A 122 -2.24 6.72 14.25
CA ALA A 122 -2.04 6.37 12.85
C ALA A 122 -2.51 7.51 11.94
N VAL A 123 -1.62 8.03 11.10
CA VAL A 123 -1.92 9.05 10.08
C VAL A 123 -1.66 8.49 8.70
N SER A 124 -2.64 8.63 7.79
CA SER A 124 -2.52 8.24 6.37
C SER A 124 -2.87 9.41 5.45
N GLY A 125 -1.94 9.82 4.61
CA GLY A 125 -2.14 10.82 3.56
C GLY A 125 -2.03 10.20 2.16
N ILE A 126 -2.93 10.54 1.25
CA ILE A 126 -2.86 10.13 -0.16
C ILE A 126 -3.13 11.30 -1.11
N LEU A 127 -2.32 11.38 -2.16
CA LEU A 127 -2.62 12.16 -3.37
C LEU A 127 -2.51 11.28 -4.62
N ALA A 128 -3.57 11.19 -5.40
CA ALA A 128 -3.51 10.65 -6.77
C ALA A 128 -3.98 11.73 -7.76
N SER A 129 -3.14 12.07 -8.74
CA SER A 129 -3.45 13.13 -9.70
C SER A 129 -3.07 12.77 -11.13
N ASN A 130 -3.97 13.00 -12.08
CA ASN A 130 -3.65 13.07 -13.49
C ASN A 130 -3.96 14.46 -14.03
N MET A 131 -3.05 15.00 -14.82
CA MET A 131 -3.22 16.27 -15.51
C MET A 131 -2.81 16.12 -16.97
N MET A 132 -3.69 16.56 -17.86
CA MET A 132 -3.54 16.46 -19.29
C MET A 132 -3.96 17.77 -19.92
N ASN A 133 -3.10 18.29 -20.79
CA ASN A 133 -3.42 19.39 -21.65
C ASN A 133 -2.85 19.11 -23.04
N SER A 134 -3.71 18.99 -24.04
CA SER A 134 -3.34 18.56 -25.39
C SER A 134 -3.99 19.44 -26.45
N LEU A 135 -3.38 19.46 -27.63
CA LEU A 135 -3.87 20.17 -28.80
C LEU A 135 -3.68 19.26 -30.02
N ALA A 136 -4.76 18.88 -30.68
CA ALA A 136 -4.72 18.24 -31.98
C ALA A 136 -5.21 19.22 -33.03
N ASP A 137 -4.38 19.53 -34.02
CA ASP A 137 -4.70 20.55 -35.02
C ASP A 137 -4.33 20.08 -36.43
N ALA A 138 -5.27 20.23 -37.37
CA ALA A 138 -5.08 19.86 -38.76
C ALA A 138 -5.65 20.95 -39.66
N TYR A 139 -4.81 21.55 -40.49
CA TYR A 139 -5.21 22.71 -41.29
C TYR A 139 -4.38 22.91 -42.56
N ILE A 140 -4.97 23.65 -43.50
CA ILE A 140 -4.26 24.26 -44.63
C ILE A 140 -4.43 25.77 -44.45
N ASN A 141 -3.32 26.51 -44.41
CA ASN A 141 -3.36 27.95 -44.21
C ASN A 141 -2.37 28.68 -45.12
N TYR A 142 -2.60 29.98 -45.31
CA TYR A 142 -1.71 30.89 -46.05
C TYR A 142 -1.47 32.13 -45.18
N THR A 143 -0.21 32.50 -44.98
CA THR A 143 0.18 33.71 -44.25
C THR A 143 0.06 34.97 -45.12
N GLY A 144 0.19 34.81 -46.44
CA GLY A 144 0.03 35.85 -47.45
C GLY A 144 -1.24 35.67 -48.29
N ASP A 145 -1.09 35.84 -49.61
CA ASP A 145 -2.20 35.63 -50.54
C ASP A 145 -2.67 34.16 -50.51
N GLN A 146 -3.99 33.96 -50.68
CA GLN A 146 -4.56 32.61 -50.77
C GLN A 146 -3.96 31.85 -51.96
N GLY A 147 -3.42 30.66 -51.70
CA GLY A 147 -3.05 29.72 -52.74
C GLY A 147 -4.23 28.89 -53.25
N ILE A 148 -3.96 28.06 -54.26
CA ILE A 148 -4.94 27.14 -54.84
C ILE A 148 -4.68 25.73 -54.31
N VAL A 149 -5.76 25.07 -53.88
CA VAL A 149 -5.76 23.64 -53.52
C VAL A 149 -6.61 22.88 -54.51
N LYS A 150 -5.99 22.11 -55.41
CA LYS A 150 -6.66 21.12 -56.27
C LYS A 150 -6.39 19.72 -55.73
N ALA A 151 -7.47 18.99 -55.47
CA ALA A 151 -7.48 17.60 -55.06
C ALA A 151 -8.84 16.98 -55.43
N GLY A 152 -8.92 15.66 -55.50
CA GLY A 152 -10.18 14.92 -55.64
C GLY A 152 -11.09 15.13 -54.42
N MET A 153 -10.87 14.34 -53.36
CA MET A 153 -11.47 14.57 -52.05
C MET A 153 -10.45 15.21 -51.10
N ILE A 154 -10.89 16.18 -50.29
CA ILE A 154 -10.08 16.78 -49.22
C ILE A 154 -10.67 16.36 -47.88
N THR A 155 -9.89 15.64 -47.08
CA THR A 155 -10.23 15.24 -45.72
C THR A 155 -9.25 15.90 -44.75
N ILE A 156 -9.77 16.68 -43.82
CA ILE A 156 -8.98 17.30 -42.74
C ILE A 156 -9.64 16.88 -41.43
N SER A 157 -8.88 16.19 -40.58
CA SER A 157 -9.37 15.65 -39.31
C SER A 157 -8.37 15.95 -38.21
N ALA A 158 -8.86 16.50 -37.11
CA ALA A 158 -8.15 16.60 -35.86
C ALA A 158 -8.95 15.86 -34.78
N LYS A 159 -8.29 15.01 -33.99
CA LYS A 159 -8.91 14.27 -32.90
C LYS A 159 -7.99 14.31 -31.69
N ASP A 160 -8.53 14.76 -30.57
CA ASP A 160 -7.89 14.65 -29.26
C ASP A 160 -8.71 13.72 -28.37
N ASP A 161 -8.07 12.68 -27.83
CA ASP A 161 -8.71 11.57 -27.13
C ASP A 161 -7.94 11.23 -25.85
N ALA A 162 -8.37 11.79 -24.73
CA ALA A 162 -7.74 11.62 -23.43
C ALA A 162 -8.60 10.78 -22.47
N ALA A 163 -8.02 9.71 -21.94
CA ALA A 163 -8.61 8.84 -20.92
C ALA A 163 -7.78 8.92 -19.63
N ILE A 164 -8.31 9.53 -18.58
CA ILE A 164 -7.59 9.71 -17.31
C ILE A 164 -8.35 9.09 -16.13
N SER A 165 -7.63 8.35 -15.27
CA SER A 165 -8.19 7.65 -14.11
C SER A 165 -7.30 7.77 -12.89
N ALA A 166 -7.87 8.17 -11.75
CA ALA A 166 -7.17 8.28 -10.48
C ALA A 166 -7.89 7.44 -9.42
N THR A 167 -7.17 6.51 -8.79
CA THR A 167 -7.70 5.53 -7.84
C THR A 167 -6.89 5.58 -6.55
N THR A 168 -7.56 5.52 -5.40
CA THR A 168 -6.90 5.53 -4.09
C THR A 168 -7.46 4.48 -3.15
N ASP A 169 -6.58 3.83 -2.37
CA ASP A 169 -6.95 2.96 -1.25
C ASP A 169 -6.23 3.42 0.03
N MET A 170 -7.00 3.88 1.01
CA MET A 170 -6.46 4.45 2.24
C MET A 170 -6.88 3.67 3.46
N LYS A 171 -5.90 3.37 4.32
CA LYS A 171 -6.12 2.79 5.64
C LYS A 171 -5.33 3.57 6.69
N ALA A 172 -6.04 4.06 7.71
CA ALA A 172 -5.46 4.59 8.94
C ALA A 172 -6.10 3.83 10.11
N ILE A 173 -5.33 2.97 10.78
CA ILE A 173 -5.83 2.16 11.90
C ILE A 173 -4.92 2.36 13.10
N SER A 174 -5.50 2.71 14.25
CA SER A 174 -4.81 2.64 15.52
C SER A 174 -5.53 1.65 16.44
N SER A 175 -4.73 0.90 17.21
CA SER A 175 -5.16 0.05 18.32
C SER A 175 -4.15 0.22 19.43
N THR A 176 -4.62 0.55 20.63
CA THR A 176 -3.75 0.83 21.79
C THR A 176 -4.22 0.02 22.99
N THR A 177 -3.30 -0.75 23.59
CA THR A 177 -3.59 -1.58 24.77
C THR A 177 -2.61 -1.34 25.92
N ASN A 178 -3.08 -1.43 27.17
CA ASN A 178 -2.20 -1.56 28.33
C ASN A 178 -2.73 -2.58 29.34
N ASP A 179 -1.82 -3.28 30.01
CA ASP A 179 -2.16 -4.40 30.88
C ASP A 179 -1.80 -4.20 32.37
N GLY A 180 -1.35 -3.00 32.74
CA GLY A 180 -1.00 -2.65 34.12
C GLY A 180 0.16 -3.45 34.72
N GLY A 181 0.96 -4.17 33.93
CA GLY A 181 2.00 -5.05 34.46
C GLY A 181 1.65 -6.54 34.49
N ALA A 182 0.44 -6.90 34.08
CA ALA A 182 -0.04 -8.28 34.10
C ALA A 182 0.83 -9.24 33.27
N SER A 183 1.31 -8.83 32.09
CA SER A 183 2.22 -9.64 31.25
C SER A 183 3.55 -9.95 31.93
N ILE A 184 4.08 -9.02 32.73
CA ILE A 184 5.33 -9.22 33.47
C ILE A 184 5.12 -10.20 34.63
N LEU A 185 3.99 -10.13 35.35
CA LEU A 185 3.65 -11.10 36.39
C LEU A 185 3.46 -12.52 35.82
N GLY A 186 2.87 -12.65 34.62
CA GLY A 186 2.78 -13.93 33.92
C GLY A 186 4.16 -14.53 33.62
N GLY A 187 5.07 -13.73 33.05
CA GLY A 187 6.44 -14.17 32.75
C GLY A 187 7.29 -14.45 34.00
N LEU A 188 7.06 -13.70 35.10
CA LEU A 188 7.74 -13.94 36.38
C LEU A 188 7.22 -15.21 37.07
N VAL A 189 5.91 -15.50 37.02
CA VAL A 189 5.34 -16.75 37.53
C VAL A 189 5.85 -17.95 36.72
N ASP A 190 6.01 -17.84 35.40
CA ASP A 190 6.66 -18.88 34.59
C ASP A 190 8.13 -19.09 34.97
N ALA A 191 8.85 -18.02 35.33
CA ALA A 191 10.22 -18.10 35.80
C ALA A 191 10.34 -18.68 37.22
N PHE A 192 9.44 -18.31 38.15
CA PHE A 192 9.42 -18.77 39.54
C PHE A 192 8.86 -20.18 39.71
N THR A 193 7.97 -20.64 38.83
CA THR A 193 7.43 -22.02 38.86
C THR A 193 8.35 -23.08 38.25
N SER A 194 9.58 -22.69 37.90
CA SER A 194 10.69 -23.60 37.63
C SER A 194 11.18 -24.35 38.87
N GLU A 195 10.66 -24.06 40.07
CA GLU A 195 10.86 -24.86 41.29
C GLU A 195 10.08 -26.18 41.22
N TYR A 196 10.54 -27.11 40.38
CA TYR A 196 10.20 -28.52 40.52
C TYR A 196 11.13 -29.17 41.55
N ASN A 197 10.62 -30.09 42.37
CA ASN A 197 11.43 -30.84 43.32
C ASN A 197 12.37 -31.81 42.60
N TYR A 198 11.87 -32.45 41.54
CA TYR A 198 12.59 -33.49 40.79
C TYR A 198 12.28 -33.42 39.29
N SER A 199 13.04 -34.16 38.50
CA SER A 199 12.77 -34.38 37.07
C SER A 199 12.65 -35.87 36.78
N SER A 200 12.12 -36.24 35.61
CA SER A 200 12.17 -37.63 35.13
C SER A 200 13.61 -38.14 34.85
N LYS A 201 14.64 -37.34 35.13
CA LYS A 201 16.05 -37.75 35.14
C LYS A 201 16.63 -37.92 36.55
N SER A 202 15.81 -37.75 37.59
CA SER A 202 16.26 -37.80 38.99
C SER A 202 16.37 -39.23 39.55
N GLY A 203 16.11 -40.27 38.76
CA GLY A 203 16.23 -41.67 39.21
C GLY A 203 15.21 -42.06 40.28
N ALA A 204 15.56 -43.06 41.09
CA ALA A 204 14.79 -43.45 42.27
C ALA A 204 14.82 -42.35 43.34
N GLN A 205 13.64 -41.82 43.65
CA GLN A 205 13.44 -40.77 44.65
C GLN A 205 12.29 -41.15 45.58
N VAL A 206 12.38 -40.71 46.84
CA VAL A 206 11.23 -40.78 47.78
C VAL A 206 10.31 -39.61 47.45
N ILE A 207 9.18 -39.90 46.83
CA ILE A 207 8.20 -38.90 46.39
C ILE A 207 7.10 -38.79 47.43
N LYS A 208 6.87 -37.58 47.92
CA LYS A 208 5.82 -37.23 48.87
C LYS A 208 4.62 -36.64 48.15
N THR A 209 3.44 -36.74 48.75
CA THR A 209 2.24 -36.07 48.24
C THR A 209 2.53 -34.58 48.04
N ASN A 210 2.14 -34.04 46.88
CA ASN A 210 2.40 -32.70 46.36
C ASN A 210 3.82 -32.42 45.81
N ASP A 211 4.75 -33.38 45.81
CA ASP A 211 6.01 -33.19 45.11
C ASP A 211 5.78 -32.98 43.62
N ILE A 212 6.54 -32.04 43.05
CA ILE A 212 6.42 -31.62 41.65
C ILE A 212 7.56 -32.21 40.83
N VAL A 213 7.20 -32.93 39.77
CA VAL A 213 8.15 -33.54 38.84
C VAL A 213 8.02 -32.95 37.44
N ARG A 214 9.14 -32.53 36.87
CA ARG A 214 9.23 -32.12 35.46
C ARG A 214 9.63 -33.29 34.56
N VAL A 215 8.81 -33.61 33.58
CA VAL A 215 9.09 -34.68 32.61
C VAL A 215 10.03 -34.17 31.53
N ALA A 216 11.15 -34.85 31.33
CA ALA A 216 12.12 -34.52 30.29
C ALA A 216 11.55 -34.69 28.87
N SER A 217 12.17 -34.05 27.88
CA SER A 217 11.70 -34.11 26.49
C SER A 217 11.86 -35.48 25.83
N ASP A 218 12.72 -36.34 26.39
CA ASP A 218 13.09 -37.66 25.89
C ASP A 218 12.53 -38.80 26.76
N HIS A 219 11.60 -38.52 27.68
CA HIS A 219 10.91 -39.53 28.46
C HIS A 219 9.98 -40.38 27.57
N THR A 220 10.01 -41.70 27.73
CA THR A 220 9.30 -42.64 26.84
C THR A 220 8.18 -43.42 27.52
N ALA A 221 8.12 -43.44 28.85
CA ALA A 221 7.10 -44.15 29.62
C ALA A 221 5.83 -43.30 29.80
N GLY A 222 5.18 -42.90 28.70
CA GLY A 222 3.90 -42.20 28.74
C GLY A 222 3.97 -40.71 29.15
N ALA A 223 2.79 -40.06 29.14
CA ALA A 223 2.56 -38.65 29.45
C ALA A 223 3.05 -37.61 28.40
N VAL A 224 2.70 -36.34 28.61
CA VAL A 224 3.16 -35.22 27.75
C VAL A 224 4.57 -34.79 28.17
N THR A 225 5.53 -34.93 27.26
CA THR A 225 6.93 -34.52 27.47
C THR A 225 7.05 -33.01 27.70
N LYS A 226 8.05 -32.58 28.47
CA LYS A 226 8.19 -31.21 29.02
C LYS A 226 7.04 -30.78 29.95
N GLY A 227 6.09 -31.66 30.26
CA GLY A 227 5.01 -31.39 31.21
C GLY A 227 5.49 -31.38 32.67
N ILE A 228 4.66 -30.79 33.54
CA ILE A 228 4.86 -30.76 34.99
C ILE A 228 3.72 -31.55 35.64
N TYR A 229 4.07 -32.43 36.57
CA TYR A 229 3.13 -33.34 37.23
C TYR A 229 3.29 -33.22 38.74
N LYS A 230 2.17 -33.22 39.45
CA LYS A 230 2.10 -33.24 40.91
C LYS A 230 1.76 -34.65 41.36
N TYR A 231 2.53 -35.18 42.29
CA TYR A 231 2.23 -36.48 42.87
C TYR A 231 1.05 -36.38 43.85
N ILE A 232 0.02 -37.18 43.63
CA ILE A 232 -1.21 -37.21 44.46
C ILE A 232 -1.38 -38.51 45.26
N GLY A 233 -0.44 -39.44 45.12
CA GLY A 233 -0.41 -40.67 45.90
C GLY A 233 0.18 -40.51 47.29
N THR A 234 0.27 -41.62 48.03
CA THR A 234 0.94 -41.71 49.34
C THR A 234 2.46 -41.77 49.17
N GLU A 235 3.21 -41.28 50.15
CA GLU A 235 4.68 -41.27 50.11
C GLU A 235 5.26 -42.66 49.80
N GLN A 236 6.10 -42.74 48.76
CA GLN A 236 6.78 -43.98 48.36
C GLN A 236 8.03 -43.69 47.52
N SER A 237 8.90 -44.69 47.39
CA SER A 237 10.07 -44.61 46.49
C SER A 237 9.66 -44.95 45.06
N ILE A 238 9.85 -44.01 44.13
CA ILE A 238 9.50 -44.14 42.72
C ILE A 238 10.73 -43.88 41.85
N ASP A 239 10.99 -44.72 40.85
CA ASP A 239 12.00 -44.45 39.82
C ASP A 239 11.43 -43.55 38.73
N LEU A 240 11.71 -42.25 38.85
CA LEU A 240 11.19 -41.23 37.94
C LEU A 240 11.71 -41.37 36.50
N THR A 241 12.73 -42.19 36.24
CA THR A 241 13.26 -42.42 34.88
C THR A 241 12.40 -43.36 34.05
N THR A 242 11.64 -44.23 34.71
CA THR A 242 10.77 -45.23 34.06
C THR A 242 9.30 -45.08 34.46
N GLU A 243 8.98 -44.15 35.36
CA GLU A 243 7.63 -43.90 35.86
C GLU A 243 6.67 -43.43 34.75
N ASP A 244 5.44 -43.95 34.80
CA ASP A 244 4.35 -43.53 33.92
C ASP A 244 3.53 -42.38 34.53
N PHE A 245 3.91 -41.16 34.14
CA PHE A 245 3.25 -39.93 34.57
C PHE A 245 1.84 -39.73 33.97
N SER A 246 1.38 -40.61 33.08
CA SER A 246 0.00 -40.56 32.56
C SER A 246 -1.03 -41.22 33.49
N ASN A 247 -0.58 -41.94 34.52
CA ASN A 247 -1.45 -42.55 35.51
C ASN A 247 -2.11 -41.51 36.42
N GLN A 248 -3.37 -41.16 36.08
CA GLN A 248 -4.17 -40.17 36.79
C GLN A 248 -4.54 -40.56 38.23
N SER A 249 -4.27 -41.79 38.68
CA SER A 249 -4.46 -42.19 40.09
C SER A 249 -3.27 -41.81 40.98
N SER A 250 -2.10 -41.56 40.38
CA SER A 250 -0.85 -41.23 41.08
C SER A 250 -0.34 -39.83 40.75
N TRP A 251 -0.67 -39.35 39.55
CA TRP A 251 -0.14 -38.11 38.99
C TRP A 251 -1.27 -37.23 38.48
N GLU A 252 -1.31 -36.01 38.98
CA GLU A 252 -2.13 -34.95 38.42
C GLU A 252 -1.24 -34.10 37.51
N ARG A 253 -1.51 -34.11 36.20
CA ARG A 253 -0.82 -33.19 35.29
C ARG A 253 -1.22 -31.77 35.65
N ILE A 254 -0.23 -30.95 36.00
CA ILE A 254 -0.47 -29.52 36.16
C ILE A 254 -0.56 -28.94 34.74
N THR A 255 -1.78 -28.89 34.21
CA THR A 255 -2.09 -28.11 33.01
C THR A 255 -2.23 -26.66 33.44
N ARG A 256 -1.14 -25.91 33.37
CA ARG A 256 -1.24 -24.44 33.47
C ARG A 256 -1.85 -23.94 32.17
N THR A 257 -3.14 -23.64 32.20
CA THR A 257 -3.68 -22.54 31.39
C THR A 257 -2.79 -21.34 31.72
N ASN A 258 -2.27 -20.68 30.69
CA ASN A 258 -1.28 -19.61 30.82
C ASN A 258 -1.77 -18.57 31.84
N ALA A 259 -0.88 -17.76 32.42
CA ALA A 259 -1.35 -16.60 33.21
C ALA A 259 -2.30 -15.68 32.40
N SER A 260 -2.22 -15.72 31.06
CA SER A 260 -3.15 -15.06 30.15
C SER A 260 -4.57 -15.66 30.12
N ASP A 261 -4.79 -16.86 30.66
CA ASP A 261 -6.10 -17.52 30.74
C ASP A 261 -6.78 -17.33 32.12
N THR A 262 -6.02 -16.90 33.15
CA THR A 262 -6.53 -16.65 34.51
C THR A 262 -6.69 -15.16 34.83
N ILE A 263 -6.02 -14.27 34.11
CA ILE A 263 -6.31 -12.85 34.14
C ILE A 263 -7.45 -12.61 33.16
N PRO A 264 -8.69 -12.32 33.63
CA PRO A 264 -9.77 -11.97 32.73
C PRO A 264 -9.31 -10.82 31.82
N ASN A 265 -9.84 -10.73 30.59
CA ASN A 265 -9.57 -9.58 29.75
C ASN A 265 -10.17 -8.33 30.42
N ILE A 266 -9.38 -7.69 31.29
CA ILE A 266 -9.79 -6.53 32.10
C ILE A 266 -9.84 -5.26 31.26
N GLY A 267 -9.51 -5.35 29.97
CA GLY A 267 -9.35 -4.20 29.10
C GLY A 267 -8.13 -3.36 29.50
N ASN A 268 -8.13 -2.10 29.10
CA ASN A 268 -7.09 -1.14 29.43
C ASN A 268 -7.16 -0.76 30.92
N VAL A 269 -6.06 -0.96 31.66
CA VAL A 269 -5.99 -0.72 33.12
C VAL A 269 -5.81 0.77 33.44
N THR A 270 -5.07 1.46 32.60
CA THR A 270 -4.84 2.92 32.63
C THR A 270 -5.26 3.57 31.30
N ASP A 271 -5.14 4.90 31.20
CA ASP A 271 -5.46 5.64 29.99
C ASP A 271 -4.77 5.04 28.75
N SER A 272 -5.48 5.00 27.63
CA SER A 272 -4.99 4.40 26.39
C SER A 272 -5.59 5.07 25.18
N ASP A 273 -4.86 6.08 24.71
CA ASP A 273 -5.29 6.87 23.58
C ASP A 273 -4.99 6.13 22.28
N SER A 274 -6.01 6.01 21.44
CA SER A 274 -5.91 5.43 20.10
C SER A 274 -6.57 6.38 19.12
N GLN A 275 -5.79 6.94 18.21
CA GLN A 275 -6.25 7.96 17.26
C GLN A 275 -5.85 7.59 15.84
N ALA A 276 -6.77 7.81 14.90
CA ALA A 276 -6.51 7.59 13.48
C ALA A 276 -7.00 8.80 12.67
N PHE A 277 -6.14 9.29 11.77
CA PHE A 277 -6.41 10.42 10.90
C PHE A 277 -6.10 10.07 9.44
N GLY A 278 -6.97 10.50 8.53
CA GLY A 278 -6.85 10.26 7.10
C GLY A 278 -7.09 11.53 6.30
N GLY A 279 -6.34 11.74 5.22
CA GLY A 279 -6.55 12.85 4.29
C GLY A 279 -6.27 12.42 2.86
N LEU A 280 -7.27 12.49 1.98
CA LEU A 280 -7.13 12.10 0.58
C LEU A 280 -7.41 13.27 -0.37
N VAL A 281 -6.63 13.32 -1.45
CA VAL A 281 -6.90 14.17 -2.61
C VAL A 281 -6.83 13.32 -3.87
N VAL A 282 -7.88 13.43 -4.70
CA VAL A 282 -7.95 12.77 -6.01
C VAL A 282 -8.27 13.83 -7.03
N ARG A 283 -7.46 13.92 -8.09
CA ARG A 283 -7.64 14.93 -9.14
C ARG A 283 -7.45 14.32 -10.53
N ASN A 284 -8.38 14.64 -11.42
CA ASN A 284 -8.26 14.45 -12.85
C ASN A 284 -8.55 15.81 -13.51
N ASP A 285 -7.59 16.35 -14.25
CA ASP A 285 -7.73 17.59 -15.03
C ASP A 285 -7.40 17.27 -16.48
N VAL A 286 -8.37 17.45 -17.37
CA VAL A 286 -8.22 17.26 -18.81
C VAL A 286 -8.56 18.58 -19.50
N ARG A 287 -7.66 19.03 -20.36
CA ARG A 287 -7.85 20.22 -21.19
C ARG A 287 -7.48 19.88 -22.62
N SER A 288 -8.28 20.39 -23.54
CA SER A 288 -8.09 20.26 -24.97
C SER A 288 -8.42 21.62 -25.56
N GLU A 289 -7.48 22.19 -26.29
CA GLU A 289 -7.63 23.47 -27.00
C GLU A 289 -7.63 23.27 -28.52
#